data_AF-A0A7W4W7S4-F1
#
_entry.id   AF-A0A7W4W7S4-F1
#
_cell.length_a   1.000
_cell.length_b   1.000
_cell.length_c   1.000
_cell.angle_alpha   90.00
_cell.angle_beta   90.00
_cell.angle_gamma   90.00
#
_symmetry.space_group_name_H-M   'P 1'
#
loop_
_entity.id
_entity.type
_entity.pdbx_description
1 polymer ?
#
loop_
_entity_poly.entity_id
_entity_poly.type
_entity_poly.pdbx_seq_one_letter_code
_entity_poly.pdbx_strand_id
1 'polypeptide(L)'
;MELVSEFIHNPLAQSLLLGPIMGVIFAALFSGLTKSPEAQAPATVTQTRTIYVTKVVERRRSSNESDDGMGLLIAGGIALIFIIWKYAIYFDTVQYYLATSILSVLSFSATTIIISLIKGHYTSDEWWFYTVGPMILLCVSIYILNLARISFDPSIQQGALNNTFWTFYKDWLSEYGRNFMFAHVSGVVILALAILLIAFSLIHYLSLMNQRSPGLTQSFWFFLTKSTSFFSGKLWFLFVAFLLGAAYCLINPDLVANWMTRK
;
A
#
# COMPACT_ATOMS: atom_id res chain seq x y z
N MET A 1 -17.42 -29.97 7.34
CA MET A 1 -16.04 -29.43 7.25
C MET A 1 -15.69 -29.00 5.84
N GLU A 2 -16.08 -29.74 4.79
CA GLU A 2 -15.83 -29.36 3.39
C GLU A 2 -16.42 -28.00 2.99
N LEU A 3 -17.68 -27.72 3.33
CA LEU A 3 -18.34 -26.42 3.04
C LEU A 3 -17.61 -25.21 3.66
N VAL A 4 -17.08 -25.37 4.87
CA VAL A 4 -16.30 -24.32 5.55
C VAL A 4 -14.92 -24.17 4.92
N SER A 5 -14.30 -25.28 4.53
CA SER A 5 -13.01 -25.27 3.83
C SER A 5 -13.14 -24.62 2.45
N GLU A 6 -14.17 -24.97 1.70
CA GLU A 6 -14.48 -24.44 0.37
C GLU A 6 -14.82 -22.96 0.43
N PHE A 7 -15.58 -22.53 1.45
CA PHE A 7 -15.81 -21.11 1.72
C PHE A 7 -14.53 -20.37 2.08
N ILE A 8 -13.66 -20.93 2.93
CA ILE A 8 -12.38 -20.31 3.30
C ILE A 8 -11.45 -20.19 2.10
N HIS A 9 -11.49 -21.14 1.15
CA HIS A 9 -10.61 -21.15 -0.01
C HIS A 9 -11.21 -20.43 -1.22
N ASN A 10 -12.47 -20.00 -1.13
CA ASN A 10 -13.12 -19.25 -2.19
C ASN A 10 -12.53 -17.83 -2.27
N PRO A 11 -11.95 -17.41 -3.42
CA PRO A 11 -11.35 -16.10 -3.56
C PRO A 11 -12.34 -14.96 -3.28
N LEU A 12 -13.57 -15.03 -3.78
CA LEU A 12 -14.58 -14.01 -3.51
C LEU A 12 -14.87 -13.91 -2.01
N ALA A 13 -14.95 -15.05 -1.31
CA ALA A 13 -15.12 -15.04 0.14
C ALA A 13 -13.91 -14.43 0.87
N GLN A 14 -12.65 -14.75 0.49
CA GLN A 14 -11.52 -14.15 1.20
C GLN A 14 -11.33 -12.65 0.90
N SER A 15 -11.71 -12.17 -0.30
CA SER A 15 -11.58 -10.75 -0.66
C SER A 15 -12.73 -9.88 -0.14
N LEU A 16 -13.97 -10.36 -0.22
CA LEU A 16 -15.17 -9.59 0.13
C LEU A 16 -15.62 -9.79 1.57
N LEU A 17 -15.28 -10.93 2.18
CA LEU A 17 -15.70 -11.27 3.54
C LEU A 17 -14.51 -11.40 4.47
N LEU A 18 -13.60 -12.36 4.27
CA LEU A 18 -12.56 -12.66 5.27
C LEU A 18 -11.55 -11.52 5.44
N GLY A 19 -11.04 -10.91 4.38
CA GLY A 19 -10.12 -9.77 4.43
C GLY A 19 -10.73 -8.57 5.17
N PRO A 20 -11.91 -8.09 4.74
CA PRO A 20 -12.69 -7.08 5.46
C PRO A 20 -12.95 -7.44 6.93
N ILE A 21 -13.37 -8.67 7.23
CA ILE A 21 -13.60 -9.14 8.60
C ILE A 21 -12.31 -9.09 9.42
N MET A 22 -11.17 -9.53 8.88
CA MET A 22 -9.88 -9.42 9.56
C MET A 22 -9.51 -7.96 9.80
N GLY A 23 -9.73 -7.07 8.83
CA GLY A 23 -9.57 -5.63 8.99
C GLY A 23 -10.43 -5.06 10.12
N VAL A 24 -11.71 -5.46 10.19
CA VAL A 24 -12.64 -5.09 11.28
C VAL A 24 -12.15 -5.62 12.62
N ILE A 25 -11.76 -6.90 12.70
CA ILE A 25 -11.29 -7.54 13.95
C ILE A 25 -10.04 -6.83 14.46
N PHE A 26 -9.04 -6.60 13.60
CA PHE A 26 -7.83 -5.90 14.01
C PHE A 26 -8.11 -4.45 14.41
N ALA A 27 -8.93 -3.72 13.66
CA ALA A 27 -9.34 -2.38 14.05
C ALA A 27 -10.08 -2.38 15.39
N ALA A 28 -11.00 -3.31 15.61
CA ALA A 28 -11.75 -3.42 16.86
C ALA A 28 -10.87 -3.80 18.05
N LEU A 29 -9.92 -4.72 17.87
CA LEU A 29 -8.96 -5.09 18.92
C LEU A 29 -8.05 -3.91 19.25
N PHE A 30 -7.45 -3.29 18.23
CA PHE A 30 -6.45 -2.26 18.45
C PHE A 30 -7.06 -0.91 18.84
N SER A 31 -8.22 -0.54 18.28
CA SER A 31 -8.92 0.70 18.63
C SER A 31 -9.84 0.53 19.85
N GLY A 32 -10.40 -0.66 20.07
CA GLY A 32 -11.36 -0.95 21.14
C GLY A 32 -10.72 -1.12 22.52
N LEU A 33 -9.49 -1.63 22.62
CA LEU A 33 -8.83 -1.92 23.90
C LEU A 33 -8.28 -0.70 24.66
N THR A 34 -8.46 0.52 24.14
CA THR A 34 -7.96 1.75 24.79
C THR A 34 -9.05 2.54 25.52
N LYS A 35 -8.72 3.16 26.66
CA LYS A 35 -9.67 4.01 27.39
C LYS A 35 -9.79 5.38 26.72
N SER A 36 -10.89 6.09 26.97
CA SER A 36 -11.06 7.47 26.53
C SER A 36 -10.01 8.39 27.17
N PRO A 37 -9.51 9.41 26.44
CA PRO A 37 -8.50 10.33 26.97
C PRO A 37 -9.01 11.10 28.19
N GLU A 38 -8.15 11.28 29.21
CA GLU A 38 -8.44 12.09 30.40
C GLU A 38 -8.43 13.60 30.08
N ALA A 39 -9.19 14.39 30.84
CA ALA A 39 -9.44 15.82 30.60
C ALA A 39 -8.19 16.73 30.61
N GLN A 40 -7.02 16.20 30.97
CA GLN A 40 -5.73 16.91 31.03
C GLN A 40 -4.74 16.50 29.92
N ALA A 41 -5.15 15.67 28.95
CA ALA A 41 -4.29 15.25 27.85
C ALA A 41 -4.02 16.40 26.84
N PRO A 42 -2.79 16.54 26.32
CA PRO A 42 -2.41 17.63 25.41
C PRO A 42 -3.24 17.61 24.12
N ALA A 43 -3.83 18.76 23.79
CA ALA A 43 -4.86 18.89 22.75
C ALA A 43 -4.34 18.77 21.31
N THR A 44 -3.02 18.93 21.07
CA THR A 44 -2.46 19.04 19.72
C THR A 44 -1.18 18.22 19.51
N VAL A 45 -1.04 17.65 18.31
CA VAL A 45 0.12 16.83 17.86
C VAL A 45 1.44 17.64 17.93
N THR A 46 1.34 18.96 17.75
CA THR A 46 2.44 19.91 17.84
C THR A 46 2.97 20.11 19.26
N GLN A 47 2.11 20.16 20.29
CA GLN A 47 2.57 20.28 21.67
C GLN A 47 3.30 19.02 22.16
N THR A 48 2.85 17.83 21.73
CA THR A 48 3.53 16.56 22.01
C THR A 48 4.93 16.51 21.37
N ARG A 49 5.13 17.19 20.24
CA ARG A 49 6.41 17.27 19.52
C ARG A 49 7.44 18.17 20.22
N THR A 50 7.03 19.30 20.78
CA THR A 50 7.97 20.32 21.28
C THR A 50 8.68 19.93 22.57
N ILE A 51 8.08 19.07 23.39
CA ILE A 51 8.66 18.66 24.68
C ILE A 51 9.77 17.60 24.52
N TYR A 52 9.82 16.89 23.38
CA TYR A 52 10.67 15.69 23.22
C TYR A 52 11.78 15.76 22.16
N VAL A 53 11.88 16.83 21.36
CA VAL A 53 12.86 16.90 20.24
C VAL A 53 14.23 17.47 20.65
N THR A 54 14.43 17.89 21.89
CA THR A 54 15.73 18.46 22.30
C THR A 54 16.69 17.37 22.80
N LYS A 55 17.36 16.63 21.88
CA LYS A 55 18.79 16.26 21.98
C LYS A 55 19.34 15.30 20.89
N VAL A 56 20.43 15.76 20.24
CA VAL A 56 21.51 15.05 19.47
C VAL A 56 21.17 14.63 18.03
N VAL A 57 21.61 15.30 16.95
CA VAL A 57 22.96 15.55 16.34
C VAL A 57 23.64 14.33 15.69
N GLU A 58 23.53 14.29 14.36
CA GLU A 58 24.55 14.03 13.31
C GLU A 58 25.56 12.86 13.45
N ARG A 59 25.56 11.95 12.46
CA ARG A 59 26.75 11.15 12.08
C ARG A 59 26.80 10.83 10.58
N ARG A 60 28.03 10.92 10.07
CA ARG A 60 28.48 10.99 8.67
C ARG A 60 28.18 9.77 7.79
N ARG A 61 28.07 10.08 6.49
CA ARG A 61 28.25 9.20 5.32
C ARG A 61 29.58 8.44 5.36
N SER A 62 29.55 7.19 4.90
CA SER A 62 30.67 6.45 4.34
C SER A 62 30.13 5.68 3.13
N SER A 63 30.45 6.12 1.92
CA SER A 63 30.15 5.41 0.68
C SER A 63 31.42 4.71 0.21
N ASN A 64 31.39 3.38 0.16
CA ASN A 64 32.36 2.61 -0.60
C ASN A 64 31.80 2.43 -2.01
N GLU A 65 32.49 3.02 -3.00
CA GLU A 65 32.35 2.65 -4.40
C GLU A 65 32.94 1.26 -4.60
N SER A 66 32.13 0.32 -5.07
CA SER A 66 32.58 -0.93 -5.68
C SER A 66 32.16 -0.91 -7.14
N ASP A 67 33.14 -1.06 -8.02
CA ASP A 67 33.08 -1.00 -9.47
C ASP A 67 32.46 -2.28 -10.07
N ASP A 68 31.28 -2.66 -9.55
CA ASP A 68 30.52 -3.88 -9.91
C ASP A 68 29.12 -3.53 -10.46
N GLY A 69 28.93 -2.26 -10.86
CA GLY A 69 27.64 -1.74 -11.32
C GLY A 69 27.12 -2.43 -12.58
N MET A 70 27.99 -2.87 -13.49
CA MET A 70 27.58 -3.51 -14.73
C MET A 70 26.96 -4.90 -14.51
N GLY A 71 27.54 -5.70 -13.60
CA GLY A 71 27.00 -7.02 -13.24
C GLY A 71 25.63 -6.91 -12.56
N LEU A 72 25.47 -5.91 -11.68
CA LEU A 72 24.22 -5.65 -10.98
C LEU A 72 23.12 -5.12 -11.92
N LEU A 73 23.47 -4.31 -12.93
CA LEU A 73 22.54 -3.84 -13.96
C LEU A 73 22.06 -4.99 -14.86
N ILE A 74 22.97 -5.89 -15.28
CA ILE A 74 22.61 -7.05 -16.10
C ILE A 74 21.72 -8.02 -15.30
N ALA A 75 22.09 -8.33 -14.06
CA ALA A 75 21.28 -9.17 -13.18
C ALA A 75 19.90 -8.54 -12.92
N GLY A 76 19.84 -7.22 -12.69
CA GLY A 76 18.60 -6.48 -12.52
C GLY A 76 17.70 -6.53 -13.75
N GLY A 77 18.27 -6.39 -14.95
CA GLY A 77 17.54 -6.52 -16.22
C GLY A 77 16.92 -7.91 -16.42
N ILE A 78 17.66 -8.97 -16.12
CA ILE A 78 17.14 -10.35 -16.20
C ILE A 78 16.03 -10.57 -15.15
N ALA A 79 16.26 -10.13 -13.91
CA ALA A 79 15.27 -10.23 -12.84
C ALA A 79 13.96 -9.51 -13.20
N LEU A 80 14.05 -8.34 -13.83
CA LEU A 80 12.90 -7.58 -14.30
C LEU A 80 12.10 -8.34 -15.37
N ILE A 81 12.77 -8.91 -16.38
CA ILE A 81 12.09 -9.72 -17.41
C ILE A 81 11.40 -10.93 -16.78
N PHE A 82 12.06 -11.57 -15.82
CA PHE A 82 11.49 -12.69 -15.08
C PHE A 82 10.25 -12.27 -14.27
N ILE A 83 10.29 -11.11 -13.61
CA ILE A 83 9.15 -10.55 -12.88
C ILE A 83 7.99 -10.26 -13.83
N ILE A 84 8.26 -9.68 -15.00
CA ILE A 84 7.23 -9.40 -16.02
C ILE A 84 6.53 -10.68 -16.46
N TRP A 85 7.31 -11.73 -16.75
CA TRP A 85 6.77 -13.03 -17.14
C TRP A 85 5.94 -13.68 -16.01
N LYS A 86 6.46 -13.67 -14.78
CA LYS A 86 5.73 -14.19 -13.61
C LYS A 86 4.46 -13.42 -13.33
N TYR A 87 4.50 -12.10 -13.45
CA TYR A 87 3.33 -11.25 -13.32
C TYR A 87 2.26 -11.63 -14.35
N ALA A 88 2.63 -11.82 -15.62
CA ALA A 88 1.70 -12.21 -16.68
C ALA A 88 1.01 -13.55 -16.37
N ILE A 89 1.73 -14.54 -15.84
CA ILE A 89 1.17 -15.84 -15.44
C ILE A 89 0.19 -15.68 -14.27
N TYR A 90 0.61 -14.97 -13.22
CA TYR A 90 -0.14 -14.83 -11.96
C TYR A 90 -1.00 -13.58 -11.92
N PHE A 91 -1.38 -13.02 -13.07
CA PHE A 91 -2.09 -11.75 -13.17
C PHE A 91 -3.34 -11.73 -12.29
N ASP A 92 -4.24 -12.71 -12.46
CA ASP A 92 -5.48 -12.80 -11.69
C ASP A 92 -5.23 -12.92 -10.18
N THR A 93 -4.19 -13.67 -9.80
CA THR A 93 -3.79 -13.85 -8.39
C THR A 93 -3.26 -12.54 -7.80
N VAL A 94 -2.46 -11.78 -8.54
CA VAL A 94 -1.95 -10.47 -8.10
C VAL A 94 -3.10 -9.47 -7.95
N GLN A 95 -4.00 -9.39 -8.94
CA GLN A 95 -5.20 -8.56 -8.88
C GLN A 95 -6.05 -8.91 -7.66
N TYR A 96 -6.21 -10.21 -7.40
CA TYR A 96 -6.95 -10.72 -6.27
C TYR A 96 -6.37 -10.30 -4.91
N TYR A 97 -5.07 -10.48 -4.69
CA TYR A 97 -4.43 -10.11 -3.44
C TYR A 97 -4.37 -8.60 -3.23
N LEU A 98 -4.19 -7.81 -4.30
CA LEU A 98 -4.26 -6.35 -4.22
C LEU A 98 -5.68 -5.89 -3.86
N ALA A 99 -6.71 -6.45 -4.49
CA ALA A 99 -8.11 -6.14 -4.15
C ALA A 99 -8.41 -6.48 -2.69
N THR A 100 -8.00 -7.66 -2.23
CA THR A 100 -8.16 -8.10 -0.83
C THR A 100 -7.43 -7.16 0.12
N SER A 101 -6.22 -6.72 -0.22
CA SER A 101 -5.43 -5.80 0.59
C SER A 101 -6.11 -4.44 0.70
N ILE A 102 -6.56 -3.86 -0.42
CA ILE A 102 -7.28 -2.58 -0.43
C ILE A 102 -8.55 -2.68 0.43
N LEU A 103 -9.37 -3.71 0.23
CA LEU A 103 -10.61 -3.90 0.98
C LEU A 103 -10.34 -4.09 2.48
N SER A 104 -9.34 -4.88 2.84
CA SER A 104 -8.96 -5.10 4.25
C SER A 104 -8.53 -3.79 4.93
N VAL A 105 -7.70 -2.99 4.25
CA VAL A 105 -7.24 -1.69 4.77
C VAL A 105 -8.39 -0.68 4.82
N LEU A 106 -9.30 -0.70 3.85
CA LEU A 106 -10.48 0.17 3.81
C LEU A 106 -11.45 -0.17 4.95
N SER A 107 -11.72 -1.46 5.19
CA SER A 107 -12.51 -1.92 6.33
C SER A 107 -11.86 -1.56 7.66
N PHE A 108 -10.54 -1.75 7.79
CA PHE A 108 -9.78 -1.32 8.95
C PHE A 108 -9.91 0.18 9.21
N SER A 109 -9.82 1.00 8.15
CA SER A 109 -10.00 2.45 8.22
C SER A 109 -11.42 2.83 8.66
N ALA A 110 -12.44 2.24 8.04
CA ALA A 110 -13.84 2.51 8.35
C ALA A 110 -14.18 2.15 9.80
N THR A 111 -13.75 0.98 10.27
CA THR A 111 -13.95 0.56 11.66
C THR A 111 -13.22 1.47 12.64
N THR A 112 -11.97 1.85 12.34
CA THR A 112 -11.21 2.79 13.17
C THR A 112 -11.92 4.14 13.29
N ILE A 113 -12.52 4.63 12.19
CA ILE A 113 -13.32 5.86 12.21
C ILE A 113 -14.54 5.72 13.13
N ILE A 114 -15.30 4.64 12.97
CA ILE A 114 -16.52 4.39 13.76
C ILE A 114 -16.19 4.32 15.26
N ILE A 115 -15.16 3.56 15.63
CA ILE A 115 -14.75 3.43 17.05
C ILE A 115 -14.24 4.76 17.59
N SER A 116 -13.46 5.51 16.79
CA SER A 116 -12.96 6.82 17.19
C SER A 116 -14.07 7.85 17.37
N LEU A 117 -15.14 7.79 16.56
CA LEU A 117 -16.35 8.60 16.74
C LEU A 117 -17.06 8.26 18.05
N ILE A 118 -17.29 6.97 18.30
CA ILE A 118 -17.98 6.49 19.53
C ILE A 118 -17.19 6.90 20.78
N LYS A 119 -15.86 6.81 20.74
CA LYS A 119 -14.98 7.18 21.86
C LYS A 119 -14.68 8.67 21.97
N GLY A 120 -15.16 9.49 21.05
CA GLY A 120 -14.89 10.94 21.04
C GLY A 120 -13.42 11.29 20.85
N HIS A 121 -12.65 10.47 20.13
CA HIS A 121 -11.22 10.71 19.89
C HIS A 121 -10.96 11.90 18.94
N TYR A 122 -11.97 12.30 18.17
CA TYR A 122 -11.90 13.44 17.26
C TYR A 122 -12.10 14.75 18.02
N THR A 123 -10.98 15.31 18.44
CA THR A 123 -10.91 16.56 19.22
C THR A 123 -10.58 17.78 18.36
N SER A 124 -10.32 17.61 17.06
CA SER A 124 -9.99 18.69 16.12
C SER A 124 -10.28 18.27 14.66
N ASP A 125 -10.43 19.26 13.78
CA ASP A 125 -10.70 19.05 12.35
C ASP A 125 -9.57 18.31 11.61
N GLU A 126 -8.34 18.37 12.14
CA GLU A 126 -7.18 17.69 11.55
C GLU A 126 -7.35 16.16 11.55
N TRP A 127 -8.10 15.62 12.51
CA TRP A 127 -8.35 14.18 12.58
C TRP A 127 -9.13 13.67 11.37
N TRP A 128 -10.04 14.48 10.82
CA TRP A 128 -10.79 14.11 9.62
C TRP A 128 -9.89 13.90 8.41
N PHE A 129 -8.87 14.76 8.23
CA PHE A 129 -7.92 14.60 7.13
C PHE A 129 -7.15 13.28 7.24
N TYR A 130 -6.74 12.91 8.46
CA TYR A 130 -5.91 11.74 8.70
C TYR A 130 -6.65 10.41 8.75
N THR A 131 -7.99 10.43 8.85
CA THR A 131 -8.81 9.23 8.79
C THR A 131 -9.57 9.09 7.48
N VAL A 132 -10.08 10.20 6.90
CA VAL A 132 -10.78 10.20 5.60
C VAL A 132 -9.80 10.24 4.44
N GLY A 133 -8.66 10.93 4.57
CA GLY A 133 -7.64 11.01 3.52
C GLY A 133 -7.18 9.62 3.03
N PRO A 134 -6.75 8.71 3.93
CA PRO A 134 -6.46 7.32 3.58
C PRO A 134 -7.59 6.62 2.82
N MET A 135 -8.86 6.82 3.22
CA MET A 135 -10.01 6.21 2.52
C MET A 135 -10.13 6.71 1.08
N ILE A 136 -9.98 8.02 0.85
CA ILE A 136 -10.03 8.59 -0.50
C ILE A 136 -8.93 7.97 -1.37
N LEU A 137 -7.70 7.88 -0.85
CA LEU A 137 -6.58 7.27 -1.57
C LEU A 137 -6.80 5.78 -1.86
N LEU A 138 -7.46 5.03 -0.95
CA LEU A 138 -7.85 3.63 -1.18
C LEU A 138 -8.93 3.52 -2.25
N CYS A 139 -9.93 4.41 -2.27
CA CYS A 139 -10.94 4.44 -3.34
C CYS A 139 -10.30 4.71 -4.71
N VAL A 140 -9.35 5.64 -4.78
CA VAL A 140 -8.54 5.88 -6.00
C VAL A 140 -7.73 4.62 -6.36
N SER A 141 -7.20 3.90 -5.37
CA SER A 141 -6.48 2.65 -5.60
C SER A 141 -7.39 1.55 -6.18
N ILE A 142 -8.66 1.46 -5.77
CA ILE A 142 -9.65 0.56 -6.38
C ILE A 142 -9.85 0.91 -7.86
N TYR A 143 -10.00 2.20 -8.18
CA TYR A 143 -10.16 2.64 -9.56
C TYR A 143 -8.95 2.27 -10.42
N ILE A 144 -7.73 2.53 -9.94
CA ILE A 144 -6.49 2.20 -10.66
C ILE A 144 -6.31 0.68 -10.79
N LEU A 145 -6.65 -0.10 -9.75
CA LEU A 145 -6.61 -1.56 -9.82
C LEU A 145 -7.59 -2.09 -10.87
N ASN A 146 -8.81 -1.54 -10.92
CA ASN A 146 -9.79 -1.91 -11.93
C ASN A 146 -9.30 -1.52 -13.33
N LEU A 147 -8.68 -0.35 -13.49
CA LEU A 147 -8.03 0.04 -14.74
C LEU A 147 -6.97 -0.97 -15.17
N ALA A 148 -6.10 -1.39 -14.24
CA ALA A 148 -5.10 -2.43 -14.51
C ALA A 148 -5.75 -3.74 -14.98
N ARG A 149 -6.89 -4.11 -14.38
CA ARG A 149 -7.64 -5.30 -14.78
C ARG A 149 -8.18 -5.21 -16.20
N ILE A 150 -8.84 -4.11 -16.57
CA ILE A 150 -9.49 -3.97 -17.88
C ILE A 150 -8.49 -3.71 -19.02
N SER A 151 -7.33 -3.12 -18.72
CA SER A 151 -6.31 -2.81 -19.71
C SER A 151 -5.40 -4.00 -20.04
N PHE A 152 -5.44 -5.07 -19.26
CA PHE A 152 -4.63 -6.26 -19.49
C PHE A 152 -5.31 -7.21 -20.48
N ASP A 153 -4.63 -7.52 -21.58
CA ASP A 153 -5.13 -8.48 -22.58
C ASP A 153 -4.91 -9.93 -22.09
N PRO A 154 -5.99 -10.74 -21.95
CA PRO A 154 -5.88 -12.15 -21.56
C PRO A 154 -5.00 -13.00 -22.49
N SER A 155 -4.81 -12.60 -23.74
CA SER A 155 -3.91 -13.28 -24.68
C SER A 155 -2.45 -13.29 -24.18
N ILE A 156 -2.04 -12.26 -23.43
CA ILE A 156 -0.69 -12.12 -22.85
C ILE A 156 -0.43 -13.18 -21.79
N GLN A 157 -1.44 -13.49 -20.96
CA GLN A 157 -1.34 -14.56 -19.96
C GLN A 157 -1.19 -15.93 -20.63
N GLN A 158 -1.95 -16.20 -21.70
CA GLN A 158 -1.79 -17.43 -22.47
C GLN A 158 -0.41 -17.51 -23.13
N GLY A 159 0.07 -16.40 -23.69
CA GLY A 159 1.42 -16.28 -24.22
C GLY A 159 2.50 -16.59 -23.18
N ALA A 160 2.33 -16.10 -21.95
CA ALA A 160 3.29 -16.34 -20.86
C ALA A 160 3.26 -17.79 -20.36
N LEU A 161 2.08 -18.43 -20.31
CA LEU A 161 1.94 -19.83 -19.89
C LEU A 161 2.58 -20.82 -20.88
N ASN A 162 2.52 -20.51 -22.17
CA ASN A 162 2.99 -21.40 -23.24
C ASN A 162 4.47 -21.20 -23.61
N ASN A 163 5.14 -20.18 -23.07
CA ASN A 163 6.51 -19.82 -23.43
C ASN A 163 7.39 -19.65 -22.20
N THR A 164 8.70 -19.83 -22.38
CA THR A 164 9.69 -19.45 -21.36
C THR A 164 9.77 -17.93 -21.23
N PHE A 165 10.27 -17.40 -20.10
CA PHE A 165 10.37 -15.95 -19.88
C PHE A 165 11.13 -15.21 -21.00
N TRP A 166 12.14 -15.86 -21.59
CA TRP A 166 12.94 -15.28 -22.67
C TRP A 166 12.19 -15.24 -23.99
N THR A 167 11.63 -16.38 -24.42
CA THR A 167 10.84 -16.49 -25.65
C THR A 167 9.58 -15.62 -25.58
N PHE A 168 8.94 -15.58 -24.42
CA PHE A 168 7.81 -14.69 -24.16
C PHE A 168 8.17 -13.22 -24.38
N TYR A 169 9.29 -12.77 -23.79
CA TYR A 169 9.65 -11.35 -23.84
C TYR A 169 10.21 -10.93 -25.21
N LYS A 170 11.07 -11.74 -25.82
CA LYS A 170 11.75 -11.37 -27.07
C LYS A 170 10.94 -11.69 -28.32
N ASP A 171 10.33 -12.87 -28.36
CA ASP A 171 9.80 -13.44 -29.60
C ASP A 171 8.26 -13.35 -29.67
N TRP A 172 7.59 -13.50 -28.52
CA TRP A 172 6.12 -13.47 -28.46
C TRP A 172 5.56 -12.05 -28.32
N LEU A 173 6.11 -11.24 -27.42
CA LEU A 173 5.67 -9.85 -27.25
C LEU A 173 6.13 -8.96 -28.41
N SER A 174 5.17 -8.24 -29.00
CA SER A 174 5.46 -7.13 -29.91
C SER A 174 6.25 -6.02 -29.19
N GLU A 175 6.84 -5.09 -29.93
CA GLU A 175 7.53 -3.94 -29.33
C GLU A 175 6.61 -3.13 -28.40
N TYR A 176 5.37 -2.93 -28.84
CA TYR A 176 4.32 -2.36 -27.99
C TYR A 176 4.03 -3.24 -26.77
N GLY A 177 3.87 -4.55 -26.95
CA GLY A 177 3.62 -5.49 -25.85
C GLY A 177 4.71 -5.46 -24.78
N ARG A 178 6.00 -5.39 -25.16
CA ARG A 178 7.13 -5.27 -24.22
C ARG A 178 7.07 -3.98 -23.41
N ASN A 179 6.86 -2.86 -24.09
CA ASN A 179 6.78 -1.53 -23.48
C ASN A 179 5.55 -1.39 -22.58
N PHE A 180 4.41 -1.92 -23.01
CA PHE A 180 3.19 -2.03 -22.21
C PHE A 180 3.43 -2.85 -20.96
N MET A 181 3.97 -4.08 -21.09
CA MET A 181 4.20 -4.96 -19.94
C MET A 181 5.16 -4.34 -18.92
N PHE A 182 6.22 -3.67 -19.38
CA PHE A 182 7.14 -2.98 -18.49
C PHE A 182 6.47 -1.82 -17.72
N ALA A 183 5.74 -0.95 -18.43
CA ALA A 183 5.02 0.16 -17.80
C ALA A 183 3.94 -0.35 -16.84
N HIS A 184 3.12 -1.30 -17.29
CA HIS A 184 2.00 -1.85 -16.54
C HIS A 184 2.47 -2.51 -15.24
N VAL A 185 3.49 -3.39 -15.30
CA VAL A 185 4.04 -4.06 -14.11
C VAL A 185 4.63 -3.03 -13.14
N SER A 186 5.36 -2.03 -13.65
CA SER A 186 5.91 -0.96 -12.82
C SER A 186 4.81 -0.16 -12.13
N GLY A 187 3.72 0.16 -12.84
CA GLY A 187 2.56 0.85 -12.28
C GLY A 187 1.85 0.04 -11.20
N VAL A 188 1.72 -1.27 -11.39
CA VAL A 188 1.13 -2.18 -10.39
C VAL A 188 2.02 -2.30 -9.14
N VAL A 189 3.34 -2.34 -9.29
CA VAL A 189 4.27 -2.31 -8.16
C VAL A 189 4.16 -0.99 -7.38
N ILE A 190 4.07 0.14 -8.08
CA ILE A 190 3.87 1.45 -7.45
C ILE A 190 2.52 1.51 -6.73
N LEU A 191 1.45 0.97 -7.31
CA LEU A 191 0.14 0.85 -6.66
C LEU A 191 0.23 0.01 -5.37
N ALA A 192 0.89 -1.14 -5.42
CA ALA A 192 1.10 -1.99 -4.24
C ALA A 192 1.86 -1.24 -3.12
N LEU A 193 2.91 -0.50 -3.49
CA LEU A 193 3.66 0.34 -2.56
C LEU A 193 2.78 1.44 -1.96
N ALA A 194 1.95 2.10 -2.76
CA ALA A 194 1.01 3.11 -2.29
C ALA A 194 0.03 2.53 -1.25
N ILE A 195 -0.54 1.35 -1.51
CA ILE A 195 -1.44 0.66 -0.57
C ILE A 195 -0.73 0.36 0.76
N LEU A 196 0.51 -0.12 0.72
CA LEU A 196 1.32 -0.36 1.93
C LEU A 196 1.58 0.92 2.73
N LEU A 197 1.93 2.02 2.05
CA LEU A 197 2.13 3.31 2.70
C LEU A 197 0.85 3.84 3.33
N ILE A 198 -0.30 3.66 2.67
CA ILE A 198 -1.61 4.02 3.25
C ILE A 198 -1.89 3.17 4.49
N ALA A 199 -1.63 1.85 4.45
CA ALA A 199 -1.80 0.98 5.62
C ALA A 199 -0.91 1.42 6.79
N PHE A 200 0.36 1.73 6.54
CA PHE A 200 1.25 2.26 7.58
C PHE A 200 0.81 3.62 8.13
N SER A 201 0.24 4.49 7.29
CA SER A 201 -0.34 5.76 7.76
C SER A 201 -1.49 5.51 8.74
N LEU A 202 -2.36 4.54 8.47
CA LEU A 202 -3.47 4.19 9.37
C LEU A 202 -2.96 3.58 10.68
N ILE A 203 -1.94 2.71 10.63
CA ILE A 203 -1.28 2.17 11.83
C ILE A 203 -0.67 3.29 12.66
N HIS A 204 -0.05 4.28 12.01
CA HIS A 204 0.51 5.44 12.69
C HIS A 204 -0.55 6.22 13.48
N TYR A 205 -1.68 6.54 12.84
CA TYR A 205 -2.76 7.30 13.51
C TYR A 205 -3.43 6.49 14.61
N LEU A 206 -3.65 5.19 14.39
CA LEU A 206 -4.17 4.31 15.42
C LEU A 206 -3.24 4.28 16.65
N SER A 207 -1.93 4.22 16.40
CA SER A 207 -0.92 4.26 17.46
C SER A 207 -0.94 5.59 18.23
N LEU A 208 -1.07 6.71 17.53
CA LEU A 208 -1.23 8.04 18.15
C LEU A 208 -2.48 8.14 19.01
N MET A 209 -3.62 7.63 18.53
CA MET A 209 -4.86 7.60 19.32
C MET A 209 -4.68 6.77 20.58
N ASN A 210 -4.05 5.60 20.47
CA ASN A 210 -3.88 4.67 21.57
C ASN A 210 -2.85 5.12 22.62
N GLN A 211 -1.95 6.05 22.30
CA GLN A 211 -1.04 6.66 23.27
C GLN A 211 -1.71 7.69 24.19
N ARG A 212 -2.89 8.20 23.84
CA ARG A 212 -3.57 9.25 24.62
C ARG A 212 -4.18 8.73 25.93
N SER A 213 -4.27 7.42 26.09
CA SER A 213 -4.68 6.77 27.33
C SER A 213 -3.50 6.02 27.93
N PRO A 214 -3.12 6.28 29.20
CA PRO A 214 -2.15 5.44 29.90
C PRO A 214 -2.70 4.00 30.02
N GLY A 215 -1.85 3.01 29.74
CA GLY A 215 -2.25 1.60 29.72
C GLY A 215 -1.07 0.65 29.51
N LEU A 216 -1.30 -0.64 29.77
CA LEU A 216 -0.26 -1.68 29.71
C LEU A 216 0.39 -1.82 28.31
N THR A 217 -0.33 -1.44 27.25
CA THR A 217 0.15 -1.50 25.86
C THR A 217 0.84 -0.22 25.38
N GLN A 218 1.01 0.78 26.24
CA GLN A 218 1.54 2.09 25.86
C GLN A 218 2.96 2.02 25.27
N SER A 219 3.83 1.14 25.77
CA SER A 219 5.19 0.96 25.23
C SER A 219 5.19 0.46 23.78
N PHE A 220 4.28 -0.46 23.46
CA PHE A 220 4.09 -0.97 22.10
C PHE A 220 3.61 0.14 21.15
N TRP A 221 2.61 0.92 21.58
CA TRP A 221 2.11 2.04 20.78
C TRP A 221 3.16 3.14 20.60
N PHE A 222 4.01 3.38 21.60
CA PHE A 222 5.14 4.29 21.51
C PHE A 222 6.16 3.85 20.45
N PHE A 223 6.53 2.57 20.47
CA PHE A 223 7.39 1.98 19.45
C PHE A 223 6.83 2.14 18.04
N LEU A 224 5.54 1.85 17.85
CA LEU A 224 4.90 1.94 16.54
C LEU A 224 4.87 3.38 16.00
N THR A 225 4.46 4.35 16.81
CA THR A 225 4.45 5.77 16.40
C THR A 225 5.83 6.28 16.06
N LYS A 226 6.87 5.88 16.81
CA LYS A 226 8.26 6.24 16.50
C LYS A 226 8.70 5.66 15.16
N SER A 227 8.39 4.39 14.93
CA SER A 227 8.74 3.66 13.69
C SER A 227 8.01 4.19 12.47
N THR A 228 6.82 4.79 12.67
CA THR A 228 5.97 5.33 11.60
C THR A 228 5.93 6.87 11.58
N SER A 229 6.89 7.54 12.22
CA SER A 229 6.92 9.00 12.37
C SER A 229 6.92 9.80 11.06
N PHE A 230 7.32 9.19 9.94
CA PHE A 230 7.18 9.78 8.61
C PHE A 230 5.71 10.16 8.28
N PHE A 231 4.75 9.38 8.77
CA PHE A 231 3.33 9.60 8.51
C PHE A 231 2.69 10.68 9.40
N SER A 232 3.45 11.34 10.28
CA SER A 232 2.89 12.36 11.18
C SER A 232 2.51 13.67 10.47
N GLY A 233 3.07 13.95 9.30
CA GLY A 233 2.85 15.19 8.54
C GLY A 233 1.86 15.05 7.39
N LYS A 234 1.72 16.09 6.56
CA LYS A 234 0.91 16.06 5.33
C LYS A 234 1.68 15.59 4.09
N LEU A 235 3.01 15.54 4.17
CA LEU A 235 3.88 15.22 3.03
C LEU A 235 3.66 13.80 2.50
N TRP A 236 3.42 12.83 3.38
CA TRP A 236 3.17 11.45 2.96
C TRP A 236 1.93 11.36 2.06
N PHE A 237 0.89 12.16 2.33
CA PHE A 237 -0.34 12.17 1.55
C PHE A 237 -0.08 12.65 0.12
N LEU A 238 0.65 13.75 -0.03
CA LEU A 238 1.06 14.27 -1.34
C LEU A 238 1.96 13.28 -2.09
N PHE A 239 2.89 12.64 -1.36
CA PHE A 239 3.77 11.64 -1.94
C PHE A 239 2.98 10.42 -2.44
N VAL A 240 2.04 9.88 -1.65
CA VAL A 240 1.19 8.77 -2.07
C VAL A 240 0.27 9.17 -3.22
N ALA A 241 -0.30 10.38 -3.20
CA ALA A 241 -1.11 10.88 -4.31
C ALA A 241 -0.30 10.97 -5.61
N PHE A 242 0.96 11.42 -5.53
CA PHE A 242 1.89 11.41 -6.66
C PHE A 242 2.18 9.99 -7.16
N LEU A 243 2.43 9.03 -6.25
CA LEU A 243 2.62 7.62 -6.62
C LEU A 243 1.39 7.04 -7.32
N LEU A 244 0.18 7.34 -6.83
CA LEU A 244 -1.06 6.91 -7.49
C LEU A 244 -1.23 7.55 -8.87
N GLY A 245 -0.88 8.83 -9.02
CA GLY A 245 -0.85 9.49 -10.33
C GLY A 245 0.15 8.83 -11.29
N ALA A 246 1.35 8.52 -10.82
CA ALA A 246 2.35 7.79 -11.60
C ALA A 246 1.89 6.38 -11.98
N ALA A 247 1.28 5.65 -11.03
CA ALA A 247 0.71 4.33 -11.28
C ALA A 247 -0.39 4.40 -12.35
N TYR A 248 -1.29 5.38 -12.28
CA TYR A 248 -2.31 5.62 -13.30
C TYR A 248 -1.69 5.83 -14.68
N CYS A 249 -0.69 6.72 -14.79
CA CYS A 249 -0.02 6.98 -16.07
C CYS A 249 0.67 5.75 -16.66
N LEU A 250 1.25 4.91 -15.80
CA LEU A 250 1.98 3.70 -16.20
C LEU A 250 1.05 2.54 -16.58
N ILE A 251 -0.09 2.41 -15.90
CA ILE A 251 -1.09 1.37 -16.16
C ILE A 251 -1.93 1.69 -17.39
N ASN A 252 -2.24 2.97 -17.62
CA ASN A 252 -3.05 3.40 -18.75
C ASN A 252 -2.31 3.11 -20.08
N PRO A 253 -2.87 2.25 -20.95
CA PRO A 253 -2.23 1.87 -22.21
C PRO A 253 -2.03 3.07 -23.15
N ASP A 254 -2.89 4.09 -23.07
CA ASP A 254 -2.87 5.21 -23.99
C ASP A 254 -1.77 6.24 -23.69
N LEU A 255 -1.13 6.15 -22.52
CA LEU A 255 -0.17 7.14 -22.04
C LEU A 255 1.27 6.67 -22.24
N VAL A 256 1.86 6.03 -21.23
CA VAL A 256 3.31 5.76 -21.22
C VAL A 256 3.70 4.69 -22.24
N ALA A 257 2.88 3.64 -22.40
CA ALA A 257 3.14 2.58 -23.38
C ALA A 257 3.14 3.10 -24.83
N ASN A 258 2.12 3.90 -25.19
CA ASN A 258 2.03 4.58 -26.48
C ASN A 258 3.15 5.61 -26.70
N TRP A 259 3.51 6.38 -25.67
CA TRP A 259 4.60 7.35 -25.77
C TRP A 259 5.95 6.67 -26.04
N MET A 260 6.22 5.53 -25.39
CA MET A 260 7.46 4.77 -25.61
C MET A 260 7.54 4.09 -26.99
N THR A 261 6.39 3.85 -27.64
CA THR A 261 6.32 3.16 -28.95
C THR A 261 6.20 4.08 -30.16
N ARG A 262 5.80 5.34 -30.01
CA ARG A 262 5.69 6.32 -31.11
C ARG A 262 7.05 6.84 -31.62
N LYS A 263 8.08 6.01 -31.62
CA LYS A 263 9.37 6.34 -32.25
C LYS A 263 9.32 6.16 -33.75
#